data_AF-A0A1V6E1C5-F1
#
_entry.id   AF-A0A1V6E1C5-F1
#
_cell.length_a   1.000
_cell.length_b   1.000
_cell.length_c   1.000
_cell.angle_alpha   90.00
_cell.angle_beta   90.00
_cell.angle_gamma   90.00
#
_symmetry.space_group_name_H-M   'P 1'
#
loop_
_entity.id
_entity.type
_entity.pdbx_description
1 polymer ?
#
loop_
_entity_poly.entity_id
_entity_poly.type
_entity_poly.pdbx_seq_one_letter_code
_entity_poly.pdbx_strand_id
1 'polypeptide(L)'
;MAVCNPRETYFMRDDYLQSALKVVEDPNVLINVISQRVKQLRRGNRPLVESLEKLTLEDIALREVAERKISFALATPEELARRR
;
A
#
# COMPACT_ATOMS: atom_id res chain seq x y z
N MET A 1 -33.64 -0.69 -4.86
CA MET A 1 -32.36 -0.65 -5.60
C MET A 1 -31.29 -0.13 -4.65
N ALA A 2 -30.40 -1.00 -4.17
CA ALA A 2 -29.02 -0.74 -3.76
C ALA A 2 -28.53 -2.01 -3.07
N VAL A 3 -27.68 -2.75 -3.77
CA VAL A 3 -27.17 -4.05 -3.33
C VAL A 3 -26.11 -3.77 -2.27
N CYS A 4 -26.38 -4.06 -1.00
CA CYS A 4 -25.35 -4.11 0.04
C CYS A 4 -24.48 -5.35 -0.21
N ASN A 5 -23.26 -5.16 -0.72
CA ASN A 5 -22.28 -6.25 -0.87
C ASN A 5 -21.37 -6.28 0.38
N PRO A 6 -21.31 -7.38 1.14
CA PRO A 6 -20.77 -7.45 2.52
C PRO A 6 -19.26 -7.64 2.61
N ARG A 7 -18.48 -7.00 1.73
CA ARG A 7 -17.03 -6.93 1.87
C ARG A 7 -16.73 -5.51 2.31
N GLU A 8 -16.35 -5.31 3.57
CA GLU A 8 -15.90 -4.02 4.12
C GLU A 8 -15.07 -3.27 3.08
N THR A 9 -15.70 -2.31 2.40
CA THR A 9 -15.00 -1.39 1.51
C THR A 9 -14.32 -0.40 2.42
N TYR A 10 -13.10 -0.74 2.82
CA TYR A 10 -12.16 0.24 3.33
C TYR A 10 -12.04 1.32 2.27
N PHE A 11 -12.61 2.50 2.54
CA PHE A 11 -12.66 3.59 1.59
C PHE A 11 -11.26 4.22 1.50
N MET A 12 -10.37 3.57 0.74
CA MET A 12 -9.10 4.18 0.35
C MET A 12 -9.41 5.41 -0.49
N ARG A 13 -8.75 6.54 -0.23
CA ARG A 13 -8.94 7.71 -1.09
C ARG A 13 -8.41 7.39 -2.49
N ASP A 14 -9.28 7.48 -3.50
CA ASP A 14 -8.96 7.15 -4.89
C ASP A 14 -7.76 7.98 -5.39
N ASP A 15 -7.65 9.24 -4.95
CA ASP A 15 -6.54 10.13 -5.29
C ASP A 15 -5.15 9.54 -4.94
N TYR A 16 -5.03 8.87 -3.79
CA TYR A 16 -3.78 8.25 -3.36
C TYR A 16 -3.50 6.97 -4.14
N LEU A 17 -4.55 6.20 -4.48
CA LEU A 17 -4.43 5.01 -5.30
C LEU A 17 -3.94 5.37 -6.71
N GLN A 18 -4.56 6.36 -7.36
CA GLN A 18 -4.16 6.85 -8.68
C GLN A 18 -2.71 7.36 -8.67
N SER A 19 -2.30 8.03 -7.60
CA SER A 19 -0.93 8.55 -7.47
C SER A 19 0.08 7.43 -7.26
N ALA A 20 -0.25 6.41 -6.46
CA ALA A 20 0.60 5.26 -6.23
C ALA A 20 0.73 4.39 -7.49
N LEU A 21 -0.33 4.24 -8.28
CA LEU A 21 -0.33 3.50 -9.55
C LEU A 21 0.61 4.13 -10.62
N LYS A 22 0.84 5.44 -10.55
CA LYS A 22 1.85 6.11 -11.40
C LYS A 22 3.29 5.75 -11.03
N VAL A 23 3.51 5.22 -9.83
CA VAL A 23 4.82 4.77 -9.35
C VAL A 23 4.95 3.25 -9.50
N VAL A 24 3.90 2.51 -9.19
CA VAL A 24 3.82 1.06 -9.29
C VAL A 24 2.71 0.71 -10.27
N GLU A 25 3.08 0.46 -11.52
CA GLU A 25 2.14 0.22 -12.62
C GLU A 25 1.34 -1.08 -12.43
N ASP A 26 1.95 -2.11 -11.82
CA ASP A 26 1.27 -3.37 -11.56
C ASP A 26 0.44 -3.31 -10.26
N PRO A 27 -0.89 -3.47 -10.33
CA PRO A 27 -1.76 -3.37 -9.17
C PRO A 27 -1.52 -4.50 -8.15
N ASN A 28 -1.08 -5.68 -8.57
CA ASN A 28 -0.80 -6.79 -7.65
C ASN A 28 0.46 -6.51 -6.83
N VAL A 29 1.50 -5.96 -7.46
CA VAL A 29 2.70 -5.47 -6.79
C VAL A 29 2.33 -4.36 -5.82
N LEU A 30 1.51 -3.39 -6.23
CA LEU A 30 1.09 -2.29 -5.37
C LEU A 30 0.41 -2.83 -4.10
N ILE A 31 -0.55 -3.74 -4.23
CA ILE A 31 -1.24 -4.36 -3.08
C ILE A 31 -0.25 -5.05 -2.14
N ASN A 32 0.73 -5.79 -2.68
CA ASN A 32 1.76 -6.47 -1.88
C ASN A 32 2.65 -5.46 -1.12
N VAL A 33 3.10 -4.40 -1.79
CA VAL A 33 3.93 -3.34 -1.18
C VAL A 33 3.17 -2.64 -0.06
N ILE A 34 1.92 -2.25 -0.30
CA ILE A 34 1.06 -1.60 0.70
C ILE A 34 0.81 -2.53 1.88
N SER A 35 0.46 -3.80 1.63
CA SER A 35 0.22 -4.78 2.69
C SER A 35 1.45 -4.99 3.57
N GLN A 36 2.63 -5.06 2.96
CA GLN A 36 3.89 -5.18 3.69
C GLN A 36 4.18 -3.93 4.51
N ARG A 37 3.94 -2.74 3.94
CA ARG A 37 4.19 -1.48 4.64
C ARG A 37 3.24 -1.26 5.81
N VAL A 38 1.95 -1.55 5.64
CA VAL A 38 0.95 -1.46 6.72
C VAL A 38 1.34 -2.39 7.88
N LYS A 39 1.82 -3.62 7.59
CA LYS A 39 2.33 -4.53 8.63
C LYS A 39 3.51 -3.95 9.40
N GLN A 40 4.41 -3.24 8.72
CA GLN A 40 5.52 -2.55 9.36
C GLN A 40 5.04 -1.42 10.28
N LEU A 41 4.11 -0.58 9.81
CA LEU A 41 3.54 0.50 10.60
C LEU A 41 2.79 -0.03 11.84
N ARG A 42 2.02 -1.12 11.68
CA ARG A 42 1.34 -1.80 12.80
C ARG A 42 2.31 -2.35 13.85
N ARG A 43 3.55 -2.68 13.46
CA ARG A 43 4.62 -3.10 14.39
C ARG A 43 5.29 -1.92 15.11
N GLY A 44 4.88 -0.68 14.83
CA GLY A 44 5.44 0.53 15.45
C GLY A 44 6.55 1.20 14.65
N ASN A 45 6.78 0.79 13.39
CA ASN A 45 7.69 1.54 12.53
C ASN A 45 7.13 2.92 12.25
N ARG A 46 8.00 3.93 12.27
CA ARG A 46 7.61 5.31 12.03
C ARG A 46 7.18 5.50 10.56
N PRO A 47 6.11 6.28 10.31
CA PRO A 47 5.79 6.73 8.97
C PRO A 47 6.92 7.63 8.44
N LEU A 48 7.28 7.47 7.17
CA LEU A 48 8.25 8.28 6.45
C LEU A 48 7.63 9.58 5.94
N VAL A 49 6.30 9.59 5.80
CA VAL A 49 5.51 10.75 5.41
C VAL A 49 4.64 11.12 6.59
N GLU A 50 4.93 12.27 7.20
CA GLU A 50 4.09 12.83 8.26
C GLU A 50 2.92 13.57 7.65
N SER A 51 1.71 13.31 8.16
CA SER A 51 0.50 14.02 7.78
C SER A 51 -0.12 14.63 9.03
N LEU A 52 -0.49 15.91 8.93
CA LEU A 52 -1.16 16.65 10.02
C LEU A 52 -2.61 16.16 10.23
N GLU A 53 -3.18 15.48 9.24
CA GLU A 53 -4.48 14.83 9.32
C GLU A 53 -4.38 13.41 9.91
N LYS A 54 -5.45 12.95 10.56
CA LYS A 54 -5.60 11.54 10.99
C LYS A 54 -5.80 10.65 9.76
N LEU A 55 -4.71 10.26 9.12
CA LEU A 55 -4.71 9.27 8.05
C LEU A 55 -4.74 7.85 8.60
N THR A 56 -5.33 6.94 7.83
CA THR A 56 -5.21 5.52 8.08
C THR A 56 -3.81 5.01 7.74
N LEU A 57 -3.42 3.84 8.27
CA LEU A 57 -2.10 3.25 7.96
C LEU A 57 -1.96 2.92 6.47
N GLU A 58 -3.08 2.58 5.84
CA GLU A 58 -3.17 2.26 4.43
C GLU A 58 -3.03 3.51 3.57
N ASP A 59 -3.68 4.63 3.94
CA ASP A 59 -3.48 5.92 3.28
C ASP A 59 -2.03 6.41 3.40
N ILE A 60 -1.41 6.24 4.57
CA ILE A 60 0.00 6.57 4.80
C ILE A 60 0.89 5.74 3.85
N ALA A 61 0.67 4.43 3.79
CA ALA A 61 1.44 3.55 2.91
C ALA A 61 1.28 3.93 1.42
N LEU A 62 0.05 4.26 0.97
CA LEU A 62 -0.22 4.70 -0.40
C LEU A 62 0.54 5.98 -0.72
N ARG A 63 0.53 6.94 0.21
CA ARG A 63 1.23 8.21 0.07
C ARG A 63 2.74 8.05 0.04
N GLU A 64 3.30 7.19 0.89
CA GLU A 64 4.72 6.86 0.88
C GLU A 64 5.16 6.19 -0.43
N VAL A 65 4.31 5.37 -1.06
CA VAL A 65 4.56 4.83 -2.41
C VAL A 65 4.49 5.95 -3.46
N ALA A 66 3.45 6.79 -3.43
CA ALA A 66 3.29 7.90 -4.36
C ALA A 66 4.46 8.89 -4.31
N GLU A 67 5.04 9.14 -3.13
CA GLU A 67 6.22 9.99 -2.93
C GLU A 67 7.56 9.28 -3.17
N ARG A 68 7.53 8.02 -3.62
CA ARG A 68 8.73 7.18 -3.86
C ARG A 68 9.66 7.07 -2.65
N LYS A 69 9.09 7.11 -1.43
CA LYS A 69 9.85 7.01 -0.17
C LYS A 69 10.11 5.56 0.25
N ILE A 70 9.36 4.60 -0.30
CA ILE A 70 9.53 3.17 -0.01
C ILE A 70 10.40 2.54 -1.10
N SER A 71 11.47 1.88 -0.68
CA SER A 71 12.22 0.96 -1.54
C SER A 71 11.54 -0.40 -1.52
N PHE A 72 10.96 -0.81 -2.66
CA PHE A 72 10.49 -2.18 -2.86
C PHE A 72 11.35 -2.87 -3.91
N ALA A 73 11.80 -4.08 -3.61
CA ALA A 73 12.47 -4.93 -4.57
C ALA A 73 11.45 -5.96 -5.06
N LEU A 74 11.22 -6.00 -6.38
CA LEU A 74 10.53 -7.13 -6.99
C LEU A 74 11.44 -8.33 -6.85
N ALA A 75 11.13 -9.22 -5.90
CA ALA A 75 11.80 -10.49 -5.81
C ALA A 75 11.58 -11.21 -7.14
N THR A 76 12.67 -11.57 -7.81
CA THR A 76 12.57 -12.36 -9.04
C THR A 76 11.88 -13.70 -8.71
N PRO A 77 11.14 -14.28 -9.66
CA PRO A 77 10.44 -15.55 -9.43
C PRO A 77 11.37 -16.67 -8.94
N GLU A 78 12.66 -16.65 -9.31
CA GLU A 78 13.68 -17.57 -8.79
C GLU A 78 13.94 -17.40 -7.28
N GLU A 79 13.96 -16.18 -6.77
CA GLU A 79 14.18 -15.88 -5.35
C GLU A 79 12.97 -16.32 -4.50
N LEU A 80 11.76 -16.19 -5.05
CA LEU A 80 10.53 -16.67 -4.42
C LEU A 80 10.47 -18.20 -4.40
N ALA A 81 10.94 -18.87 -5.45
CA ALA A 81 10.98 -20.33 -5.53
C ALA A 81 11.92 -20.95 -4.50
N ARG A 82 13.03 -20.27 -4.14
CA ARG A 82 13.96 -20.73 -3.08
C ARG A 82 13.40 -20.61 -1.66
N ARG A 83 12.37 -19.80 -1.45
CA ARG A 83 11.74 -19.57 -0.14
C ARG A 83 10.57 -20.51 0.14
N ARG A 84 10.25 -21.42 -0.77
CA ARG A 84 9.11 -22.34 -0.69
C ARG A 84 9.53 -23.72 -0.18
#